data_AF-A0A3D2VZ41-F1
#
_entry.id   AF-A0A3D2VZ41-F1
#
_cell.length_a   1.000
_cell.length_b   1.000
_cell.length_c   1.000
_cell.angle_alpha   90.00
_cell.angle_beta   90.00
_cell.angle_gamma   90.00
#
_symmetry.space_group_name_H-M   'P 1'
#
loop_
_entity.id
_entity.type
_entity.pdbx_description
1 polymer ?
#
loop_
_entity_poly.entity_id
_entity_poly.type
_entity_poly.pdbx_seq_one_letter_code
_entity_poly.pdbx_strand_id
1 'polypeptide(L)'
;MSDRSLNSAYDRPEGFEAPIAISLTQPVLMAGVPREYAILMGTIAAILGLALKLWWLGLLWWAIAHAVGLWAARQDARFLEVLRRHLTLPAFLDA
;
A
#
# COMPACT_ATOMS: atom_id res chain seq x y z
N MET A 1 49.01 10.14 2.42
CA MET A 1 49.27 8.88 3.15
C MET A 1 48.10 8.60 4.12
N SER A 2 46.83 8.57 3.64
CA SER A 2 45.63 8.38 4.49
C SER A 2 44.46 7.65 3.83
N ASP A 3 44.65 6.96 2.69
CA ASP A 3 43.51 6.39 1.93
C ASP A 3 43.36 4.86 2.10
N ARG A 4 44.29 4.20 2.80
CA ARG A 4 44.27 2.73 2.96
C ARG A 4 43.44 2.25 4.16
N SER A 5 43.23 3.06 5.20
CA SER A 5 42.47 2.68 6.40
C SER A 5 40.95 2.74 6.23
N LEU A 6 40.43 3.52 5.25
CA LEU A 6 39.00 3.57 4.98
C LEU A 6 38.53 2.34 4.19
N ASN A 7 39.40 1.75 3.37
CA ASN A 7 39.08 0.58 2.55
C ASN A 7 39.06 -0.73 3.35
N SER A 8 39.75 -0.83 4.49
CA SER A 8 39.71 -2.04 5.34
C SER A 8 38.42 -2.16 6.15
N ALA A 9 37.76 -1.04 6.48
CA ALA A 9 36.47 -1.05 7.17
C ALA A 9 35.30 -1.49 6.26
N TYR A 10 35.54 -1.52 4.94
CA TYR A 10 34.59 -1.93 3.91
C TYR A 10 35.04 -3.18 3.14
N ASP A 11 36.05 -3.91 3.64
CA ASP A 11 36.44 -5.20 3.07
C ASP A 11 35.35 -6.24 3.39
N ARG A 12 34.25 -6.13 2.65
CA ARG A 12 33.07 -6.96 2.81
C ARG A 12 33.36 -8.30 2.14
N PRO A 13 33.23 -9.42 2.87
CA PRO A 13 33.56 -10.74 2.34
C PRO A 13 32.71 -11.07 1.10
N GLU A 14 33.22 -11.95 0.25
CA GLU A 14 32.52 -12.40 -0.95
C GLU A 14 31.12 -12.92 -0.58
N GLY A 15 30.07 -12.37 -1.21
CA GLY A 15 28.67 -12.71 -0.92
C GLY A 15 28.00 -11.88 0.18
N PHE A 16 28.66 -10.86 0.74
CA PHE A 16 28.03 -9.93 1.71
C PHE A 16 27.00 -8.99 1.06
N GLU A 17 27.07 -8.76 -0.26
CA GLU A 17 26.04 -8.07 -1.02
C GLU A 17 25.06 -9.07 -1.64
N ALA A 18 23.77 -8.86 -1.39
CA ALA A 18 22.69 -9.61 -2.02
C ALA A 18 21.79 -8.66 -2.83
N PRO A 19 21.34 -9.05 -4.03
CA PRO A 19 20.41 -8.24 -4.80
C PRO A 19 19.09 -8.08 -4.04
N ILE A 20 18.68 -6.84 -3.78
CA ILE A 20 17.35 -6.54 -3.22
C ILE A 20 16.32 -6.71 -4.34
N ALA A 21 15.37 -7.62 -4.13
CA ALA A 21 14.20 -7.71 -5.00
C ALA A 21 13.28 -6.52 -4.75
N ILE A 22 12.88 -5.85 -5.83
CA ILE A 22 11.96 -4.70 -5.79
C ILE A 22 10.64 -5.05 -5.10
N SER A 23 10.19 -6.30 -5.20
CA SER A 23 9.01 -6.84 -4.51
C SER A 23 9.06 -6.73 -2.98
N LEU A 24 10.25 -6.61 -2.38
CA LEU A 24 10.43 -6.44 -0.93
C LEU A 24 10.17 -5.00 -0.47
N THR A 25 10.15 -4.04 -1.40
CA THR A 25 10.08 -2.60 -1.11
C THR A 25 8.81 -1.94 -1.63
N GLN A 26 8.12 -2.58 -2.57
CA GLN A 26 6.93 -2.06 -3.22
C GLN A 26 5.65 -2.58 -2.53
N PRO A 27 4.63 -1.73 -2.36
CA PRO A 27 3.32 -2.18 -1.89
C PRO A 27 2.76 -3.29 -2.80
N VAL A 28 2.17 -4.33 -2.20
CA VAL A 28 1.51 -5.40 -2.95
C VAL A 28 0.23 -4.88 -3.59
N LEU A 29 0.30 -4.63 -4.89
CA LEU A 29 -0.85 -4.27 -5.72
C LEU A 29 -1.62 -5.54 -6.12
N MET A 30 -2.93 -5.55 -5.90
CA MET A 30 -3.85 -6.57 -6.37
C MET A 30 -4.72 -5.96 -7.48
N ALA A 31 -4.63 -6.49 -8.70
CA ALA A 31 -5.30 -5.94 -9.89
C ALA A 31 -5.00 -4.45 -10.15
N GLY A 32 -3.82 -3.98 -9.74
CA GLY A 32 -3.41 -2.58 -9.87
C GLY A 32 -3.97 -1.67 -8.78
N VAL A 33 -4.44 -2.21 -7.64
CA VAL A 33 -4.96 -1.45 -6.48
C VAL A 33 -4.34 -1.96 -5.18
N PRO A 34 -4.06 -1.13 -4.15
CA PRO A 34 -3.60 -1.62 -2.85
C PRO A 34 -4.55 -2.70 -2.30
N ARG A 35 -4.01 -3.86 -1.91
CA ARG A 35 -4.79 -5.03 -1.47
C ARG A 35 -5.82 -4.70 -0.38
N GLU A 36 -5.43 -3.87 0.58
CA GLU A 36 -6.26 -3.49 1.73
C GLU A 36 -7.52 -2.73 1.30
N TYR A 37 -7.38 -1.82 0.35
CA TYR A 37 -8.51 -1.08 -0.24
C TYR A 37 -9.49 -2.03 -0.94
N ALA A 38 -8.95 -2.92 -1.78
CA ALA A 38 -9.76 -3.85 -2.56
C ALA A 38 -10.61 -4.75 -1.66
N ILE A 39 -10.03 -5.24 -0.56
CA ILE A 39 -10.74 -6.04 0.44
C ILE A 39 -11.81 -5.20 1.14
N LEU A 40 -11.48 -4.01 1.64
CA LEU A 40 -12.42 -3.14 2.36
C LEU A 40 -13.65 -2.82 1.49
N MET A 41 -13.42 -2.39 0.26
CA MET A 41 -14.51 -2.03 -0.66
C MET A 41 -15.29 -3.25 -1.12
N GLY A 42 -14.63 -4.39 -1.35
CA GLY A 42 -15.28 -5.66 -1.64
C GLY A 42 -16.20 -6.12 -0.51
N THR A 43 -15.77 -5.97 0.75
CA THR A 43 -16.60 -6.29 1.92
C THR A 43 -17.79 -5.35 2.03
N ILE A 44 -17.62 -4.03 1.84
CA ILE A 44 -18.73 -3.08 1.84
C ILE A 44 -19.73 -3.42 0.73
N ALA A 45 -19.24 -3.73 -0.48
CA ALA A 45 -20.08 -4.16 -1.59
C ALA A 45 -20.86 -5.44 -1.27
N ALA A 46 -20.20 -6.43 -0.65
CA ALA A 46 -20.81 -7.69 -0.25
C ALA A 46 -21.87 -7.48 0.84
N ILE A 47 -21.58 -6.65 1.84
CA ILE A 47 -22.55 -6.30 2.89
C ILE A 47 -23.77 -5.62 2.25
N LEU A 48 -23.57 -4.63 1.38
CA LEU A 48 -24.67 -3.93 0.70
C LEU A 48 -25.47 -4.87 -0.22
N GLY A 49 -24.80 -5.72 -0.98
CA GLY A 49 -25.44 -6.64 -1.93
C GLY A 49 -26.19 -7.79 -1.26
N LEU A 50 -25.60 -8.42 -0.24
CA LEU A 50 -26.21 -9.56 0.47
C LEU A 50 -27.22 -9.11 1.52
N ALA A 51 -26.92 -8.09 2.33
CA ALA A 51 -27.78 -7.70 3.46
C ALA A 51 -29.10 -7.07 2.99
N LEU A 52 -29.05 -6.29 1.91
CA LEU A 52 -30.23 -5.62 1.36
C LEU A 52 -30.92 -6.44 0.24
N LYS A 53 -30.35 -7.59 -0.17
CA LYS A 53 -30.75 -8.37 -1.37
C LYS A 53 -30.72 -7.57 -2.69
N LEU A 54 -30.29 -6.32 -2.65
CA LEU A 54 -30.12 -5.41 -3.79
C LEU A 54 -28.76 -5.67 -4.45
N TRP A 55 -28.62 -6.88 -5.00
CA TRP A 55 -27.38 -7.32 -5.65
C TRP A 55 -26.93 -6.37 -6.76
N TRP A 56 -27.87 -5.69 -7.44
CA TRP A 56 -27.57 -4.65 -8.43
C TRP A 56 -26.89 -3.41 -7.83
N LEU A 57 -27.34 -2.93 -6.68
CA LEU A 57 -26.66 -1.83 -5.99
C LEU A 57 -25.28 -2.27 -5.49
N GLY A 58 -25.17 -3.51 -4.98
CA GLY A 58 -23.88 -4.08 -4.59
C GLY A 58 -22.90 -4.17 -5.75
N LEU A 59 -23.37 -4.60 -6.93
CA LEU A 59 -22.55 -4.69 -8.14
C LEU A 59 -22.16 -3.31 -8.68
N LEU A 60 -23.09 -2.36 -8.70
CA LEU A 60 -22.83 -0.99 -9.13
C LEU A 60 -21.82 -0.31 -8.20
N TRP A 61 -22.00 -0.47 -6.88
CA TRP A 61 -21.05 0.01 -5.87
C TRP A 61 -19.68 -0.63 -6.05
N TRP A 62 -19.62 -1.94 -6.26
CA TRP A 62 -18.38 -2.67 -6.48
C TRP A 62 -17.62 -2.15 -7.70
N ALA A 63 -18.30 -1.94 -8.83
CA ALA A 63 -17.70 -1.41 -10.05
C ALA A 63 -17.13 0.00 -9.85
N ILE A 64 -17.89 0.89 -9.19
CA ILE A 64 -17.44 2.25 -8.87
C ILE A 64 -16.22 2.20 -7.93
N ALA A 65 -16.30 1.42 -6.86
CA ALA A 65 -15.22 1.33 -5.88
C ALA A 65 -13.94 0.76 -6.51
N HIS A 66 -14.05 -0.20 -7.44
CA HIS A 66 -12.91 -0.76 -8.16
C HIS A 66 -12.29 0.26 -9.11
N ALA A 67 -13.10 1.05 -9.83
CA ALA A 67 -12.63 2.13 -10.68
C ALA A 67 -11.89 3.21 -9.87
N VAL A 68 -12.43 3.59 -8.70
CA VAL A 68 -11.76 4.51 -7.77
C VAL A 68 -10.45 3.90 -7.26
N GLY A 69 -10.41 2.60 -6.99
CA GLY A 69 -9.18 1.90 -6.60
C GLY A 69 -8.10 1.96 -7.67
N LEU A 70 -8.46 1.71 -8.93
CA LEU A 70 -7.55 1.80 -10.08
C LEU A 70 -7.02 3.22 -10.28
N TRP A 71 -7.87 4.23 -10.07
CA TRP A 71 -7.46 5.63 -10.12
C TRP A 71 -6.56 6.02 -8.94
N ALA A 72 -6.88 5.58 -7.73
CA ALA A 72 -6.09 5.86 -6.53
C ALA A 72 -4.70 5.23 -6.60
N ALA A 73 -4.59 4.01 -7.13
CA ALA A 73 -3.30 3.36 -7.32
C ALA A 73 -2.43 4.02 -8.39
N ARG A 74 -3.05 4.69 -9.37
CA ARG A 74 -2.33 5.57 -10.30
C ARG A 74 -1.86 6.87 -9.64
N GLN A 75 -2.55 7.33 -8.60
CA GLN A 75 -2.23 8.57 -7.89
C GLN A 75 -1.13 8.34 -6.86
N ASP A 76 -1.30 7.37 -5.95
CA ASP A 76 -0.30 7.03 -4.93
C ASP A 76 -0.63 5.69 -4.23
N ALA A 77 0.26 4.71 -4.36
CA ALA A 77 0.10 3.39 -3.71
C ALA A 77 0.27 3.44 -2.18
N ARG A 78 0.87 4.49 -1.61
CA ARG A 78 1.09 4.68 -0.17
C ARG A 78 0.00 5.52 0.51
N PHE A 79 -1.00 5.98 -0.22
CA PHE A 79 -2.06 6.85 0.31
C PHE A 79 -2.73 6.30 1.57
N LEU A 80 -3.05 5.00 1.60
CA LEU A 80 -3.68 4.37 2.76
C LEU A 80 -2.77 4.28 3.99
N GLU A 81 -1.48 4.09 3.79
CA GLU A 81 -0.50 4.06 4.87
C GLU A 81 -0.40 5.45 5.53
N VAL A 82 -0.37 6.50 4.70
CA VAL A 82 -0.36 7.90 5.15
C VAL A 82 -1.67 8.27 5.85
N LEU A 83 -2.82 7.88 5.26
CA LEU A 83 -4.13 8.13 5.85
C LEU A 83 -4.28 7.43 7.20
N ARG A 84 -3.89 6.14 7.28
CA ARG A 84 -3.91 5.40 8.55
C ARG A 84 -3.03 6.10 9.57
N ARG A 85 -1.82 6.51 9.19
CA ARG A 85 -0.92 7.26 10.06
C ARG A 85 -1.52 8.59 10.50
N HIS A 86 -2.23 9.31 9.64
CA HIS A 86 -2.96 10.53 10.02
C HIS A 86 -4.08 10.25 11.02
N LEU A 87 -4.79 9.13 10.88
CA LEU A 87 -5.88 8.76 11.80
C LEU A 87 -5.36 8.26 13.17
N THR A 88 -4.17 7.65 13.22
CA THR A 88 -3.55 7.24 14.49
C THR A 88 -2.72 8.33 15.16
N LEU A 89 -2.29 9.36 14.42
CA LEU A 89 -1.59 10.50 15.02
C LEU A 89 -2.60 11.30 15.85
N PRO A 90 -2.33 11.52 17.15
CA PRO A 90 -3.13 12.42 17.95
C PRO A 90 -3.10 13.82 17.32
N ALA A 91 -4.28 14.46 17.24
CA ALA A 91 -4.44 15.80 16.69
C ALA A 91 -3.81 16.84 17.63
N PHE A 92 -2.48 16.85 17.73
CA PHE A 92 -1.74 17.94 18.38
C PHE A 92 -1.62 19.10 17.38
N LEU A 93 -2.72 19.84 17.26
CA LEU A 93 -2.69 21.24 16.91
C LEU A 93 -3.10 21.99 18.17
N ASP A 94 -2.20 22.03 19.16
CA ASP A 94 -2.30 22.98 20.25
C ASP A 94 -1.99 24.37 19.66
N ALA A 95 -3.01 25.23 19.65
CA ALA A 95 -2.92 26.65 19.32
C ALA A 95 -2.59 27.48 20.57
#